data_AF-A0A9D1DRK1-F1
#
_entry.id   AF-A0A9D1DRK1-F1
#
_cell.length_a   1.000
_cell.length_b   1.000
_cell.length_c   1.000
_cell.angle_alpha   90.00
_cell.angle_beta   90.00
_cell.angle_gamma   90.00
#
_symmetry.space_group_name_H-M   'P 1'
#
loop_
_entity.id
_entity.type
_entity.pdbx_description
1 polymer ?
#
loop_
_entity_poly.entity_id
_entity_poly.type
_entity_poly.pdbx_seq_one_letter_code
_entity_poly.pdbx_strand_id
1 'polypeptide(L)'
;MKQPPRQRPLKDERDQQIETQSRSYALEFVTAAAQIVTVMCLIKGNPAWKGSLSILFFGIAFGLFYKHGEYQEKPYRQVGIVSLIIGIALLLWFGISG
;
A
#
# COMPACT_ATOMS: atom_id res chain seq x y z
N MET A 1 42.81 7.33 1.68
CA MET A 1 42.55 6.15 0.84
C MET A 1 41.20 5.58 1.23
N LYS A 2 40.22 5.54 0.31
CA LYS A 2 38.93 4.86 0.58
C LYS A 2 39.23 3.36 0.66
N GLN A 3 38.89 2.72 1.78
CA GLN A 3 39.07 1.27 1.93
C GLN A 3 38.30 0.55 0.80
N PRO A 4 38.90 -0.48 0.18
CA PRO A 4 38.20 -1.25 -0.83
C PRO A 4 36.95 -1.89 -0.21
N PRO A 5 35.80 -1.93 -0.92
CA PRO A 5 34.58 -2.52 -0.39
C PRO A 5 34.85 -3.97 -0.02
N ARG A 6 34.70 -4.27 1.27
CA ARG A 6 34.86 -5.62 1.83
C ARG A 6 33.93 -6.56 1.06
N GLN A 7 34.47 -7.51 0.29
CA GLN A 7 33.66 -8.55 -0.34
C GLN A 7 32.93 -9.30 0.78
N ARG A 8 31.59 -9.17 0.83
CA ARG A 8 30.75 -9.87 1.81
C ARG A 8 30.06 -11.04 1.11
N PRO A 9 30.40 -12.28 1.47
CA PRO A 9 29.84 -13.47 0.83
C PRO A 9 28.45 -13.87 1.36
N LEU A 10 27.93 -13.24 2.41
CA LEU A 10 26.69 -13.65 3.07
C LEU A 10 25.76 -12.46 3.29
N LYS A 11 24.46 -12.65 3.00
CA LYS A 11 23.40 -11.67 3.26
C LYS A 11 23.27 -11.45 4.77
N ASP A 12 23.42 -10.21 5.22
CA ASP A 12 23.36 -9.86 6.64
C ASP A 12 22.06 -9.09 6.99
N GLU A 13 21.86 -8.78 8.27
CA GLU A 13 20.69 -8.03 8.74
C GLU A 13 20.54 -6.66 8.05
N ARG A 14 21.65 -6.05 7.63
CA ARG A 14 21.63 -4.78 6.91
C ARG A 14 21.07 -4.97 5.51
N ASP A 15 21.45 -6.04 4.82
CA ASP A 15 20.89 -6.37 3.51
C ASP A 15 19.39 -6.65 3.59
N GLN A 16 18.91 -7.27 4.68
CA GLN A 16 17.49 -7.43 4.95
C GLN A 16 16.79 -6.07 5.15
N GLN A 17 17.38 -5.18 5.95
CA GLN A 17 16.83 -3.83 6.16
C GLN A 17 16.77 -3.02 4.86
N ILE A 18 17.82 -3.08 4.03
CA ILE A 18 17.86 -2.42 2.71
C ILE A 18 16.76 -2.99 1.80
N GLU A 19 16.58 -4.31 1.78
CA GLU A 19 15.52 -4.92 0.99
C GLU A 19 14.13 -4.48 1.47
N THR A 20 13.86 -4.52 2.78
CA THR A 20 12.59 -4.05 3.33
C THR A 20 12.34 -2.59 3.01
N GLN A 21 13.31 -1.71 3.24
CA GLN A 21 13.19 -0.28 2.94
C GLN A 21 12.97 -0.01 1.45
N SER A 22 13.72 -0.68 0.58
CA SER A 22 13.56 -0.51 -0.88
C SER A 22 12.17 -0.95 -1.35
N ARG A 23 11.63 -2.05 -0.82
CA ARG A 23 10.24 -2.47 -1.09
C ARG A 23 9.23 -1.46 -0.55
N SER A 24 9.43 -0.96 0.67
CA SER A 24 8.57 0.07 1.26
C SER A 24 8.53 1.34 0.41
N TYR A 25 9.70 1.88 0.03
CA TYR A 25 9.77 3.07 -0.83
C TYR A 25 9.14 2.82 -2.19
N ALA A 26 9.38 1.67 -2.83
CA ALA A 26 8.75 1.33 -4.10
C ALA A 26 7.21 1.34 -3.98
N LEU A 27 6.67 0.76 -2.91
CA LEU A 27 5.22 0.76 -2.65
C LEU A 27 4.68 2.18 -2.40
N GLU A 28 5.41 3.03 -1.68
CA GLU A 28 5.04 4.44 -1.46
C GLU A 28 5.00 5.22 -2.78
N PHE A 29 6.00 5.07 -3.64
CA PHE A 29 6.01 5.71 -4.96
C PHE A 29 4.88 5.21 -5.87
N VAL A 30 4.63 3.90 -5.90
CA VAL A 30 3.51 3.33 -6.67
C VAL A 30 2.17 3.83 -6.13
N THR A 31 2.02 3.95 -4.81
CA THR A 31 0.81 4.49 -4.17
C THR A 31 0.59 5.95 -4.53
N ALA A 32 1.64 6.78 -4.50
CA ALA A 32 1.56 8.18 -4.91
C ALA A 32 1.18 8.31 -6.39
N ALA A 33 1.80 7.52 -7.27
CA ALA A 33 1.46 7.49 -8.69
C ALA A 33 0.01 7.04 -8.91
N ALA A 34 -0.45 6.01 -8.19
CA ALA A 34 -1.82 5.54 -8.25
C ALA A 34 -2.80 6.64 -7.84
N GLN A 35 -2.54 7.38 -6.76
CA GLN A 35 -3.36 8.51 -6.32
C GLN A 35 -3.45 9.61 -7.37
N ILE A 36 -2.34 9.97 -8.02
CA ILE A 36 -2.34 10.95 -9.11
C ILE A 36 -3.25 10.48 -10.26
N VAL A 37 -3.14 9.21 -10.65
CA VAL A 37 -4.01 8.61 -11.68
C VAL A 37 -5.47 8.57 -11.22
N THR A 38 -5.75 8.23 -9.97
CA THR A 38 -7.10 8.25 -9.40
C THR A 38 -7.74 9.63 -9.56
N VAL A 39 -7.02 10.69 -9.18
CA VAL A 39 -7.49 12.08 -9.30
C VAL A 39 -7.69 12.47 -10.77
N MET A 40 -6.78 12.08 -11.66
CA MET A 40 -6.93 12.34 -13.09
C MET A 40 -8.16 11.65 -13.67
N CYS A 41 -8.43 10.39 -13.31
CA CYS A 41 -9.63 9.67 -13.70
C CYS A 41 -10.91 10.35 -13.17
N LEU A 42 -10.87 10.86 -11.93
CA LEU A 42 -11.97 11.60 -11.33
C LEU A 42 -12.28 12.88 -12.12
N ILE A 43 -11.26 13.69 -12.45
CA ILE A 43 -11.40 14.92 -13.23
C ILE A 43 -11.94 14.63 -14.64
N LYS A 44 -11.50 13.53 -15.26
CA LYS A 44 -11.99 13.10 -16.58
C LYS A 44 -13.38 12.46 -16.55
N GLY A 45 -14.00 12.30 -15.38
CA GLY A 45 -15.29 11.63 -15.22
C GLY A 45 -15.27 10.13 -15.50
N ASN A 46 -14.08 9.51 -15.59
CA ASN A 46 -13.95 8.08 -15.87
C ASN A 46 -14.21 7.27 -14.58
N PRO A 47 -15.17 6.31 -14.56
CA PRO A 47 -15.50 5.56 -13.34
C PRO A 47 -14.34 4.76 -12.75
N ALA A 48 -13.24 4.55 -13.49
CA ALA A 48 -12.01 3.89 -13.02
C ALA A 48 -11.42 4.48 -11.73
N TRP A 49 -11.68 5.76 -11.41
CA TRP A 49 -11.25 6.35 -10.14
C TRP A 49 -11.80 5.59 -8.94
N LYS A 50 -13.00 5.02 -9.05
CA LYS A 50 -13.67 4.26 -7.97
C LYS A 50 -12.94 2.94 -7.69
N GLY A 51 -12.57 2.22 -8.76
CA GLY A 51 -11.79 0.99 -8.66
C GLY A 51 -10.38 1.26 -8.13
N SER A 52 -9.72 2.30 -8.63
CA SER A 52 -8.40 2.71 -8.13
C SER A 52 -8.44 3.11 -6.64
N LEU A 53 -9.45 3.89 -6.23
CA LEU A 53 -9.65 4.28 -4.84
C LEU A 53 -9.96 3.08 -3.94
N SER A 54 -10.74 2.11 -4.42
CA SER A 54 -11.02 0.86 -3.71
C SER A 54 -9.72 0.10 -3.36
N ILE A 55 -8.81 -0.02 -4.32
CA ILE A 55 -7.51 -0.68 -4.12
C ILE A 55 -6.69 0.04 -3.03
N LEU A 56 -6.71 1.38 -2.98
CA LEU A 56 -6.04 2.15 -1.94
C LEU A 56 -6.60 1.83 -0.55
N PHE A 57 -7.93 1.74 -0.41
CA PHE A 57 -8.58 1.34 0.85
C PHE A 57 -8.22 -0.09 1.27
N PHE A 58 -8.10 -1.03 0.32
CA PHE A 58 -7.60 -2.38 0.62
C PHE A 58 -6.15 -2.37 1.10
N GLY A 59 -5.28 -1.58 0.48
CA GLY A 59 -3.90 -1.40 0.93
C GLY A 59 -3.84 -0.92 2.39
N ILE A 60 -4.65 0.07 2.76
CA ILE A 60 -4.77 0.57 4.13
C ILE A 60 -5.30 -0.53 5.07
N ALA A 61 -6.38 -1.20 4.68
CA ALA A 61 -7.01 -2.25 5.50
C ALA A 61 -6.03 -3.39 5.81
N PHE A 62 -5.35 -3.93 4.80
CA PHE A 62 -4.39 -5.02 4.98
C PHE A 62 -3.15 -4.57 5.76
N GLY A 63 -2.67 -3.34 5.56
CA GLY A 63 -1.59 -2.76 6.36
C GLY A 63 -1.96 -2.65 7.84
N LEU A 64 -3.20 -2.26 8.15
CA LEU A 64 -3.72 -2.19 9.52
C LEU A 64 -3.93 -3.58 10.12
N PHE A 65 -4.40 -4.56 9.35
CA PHE A 65 -4.51 -5.94 9.83
C PHE A 65 -3.15 -6.56 10.14
N TYR A 66 -2.14 -6.27 9.31
CA TYR A 66 -0.77 -6.69 9.60
C TYR A 66 -0.27 -6.07 10.91
N LYS A 67 -0.45 -4.76 11.11
CA LYS A 67 -0.13 -4.10 12.39
C LYS A 67 -0.92 -4.68 13.56
N HIS A 68 -2.19 -5.02 13.37
CA HIS A 68 -2.96 -5.67 14.42
C HIS A 68 -2.42 -7.05 14.77
N GLY A 69 -1.95 -7.84 13.80
CA GLY A 69 -1.31 -9.13 14.07
C GLY A 69 -0.07 -9.00 14.95
N GLU A 70 0.73 -7.96 14.71
CA GLU A 70 1.98 -7.72 15.43
C GLU A 70 1.77 -7.08 16.81
N TYR A 71 0.91 -6.05 16.89
CA TYR A 71 0.71 -5.25 18.11
C TYR A 71 -0.52 -5.66 18.93
N GLN A 72 -1.44 -6.45 18.37
CA GLN A 72 -2.73 -6.86 18.96
C GLN A 72 -3.64 -5.72 19.44
N GLU A 73 -3.40 -4.48 18.99
CA GLU A 73 -4.21 -3.33 19.39
C GLU A 73 -5.56 -3.31 18.66
N LYS A 74 -6.64 -3.25 19.42
CA LYS A 74 -8.04 -3.15 18.93
C LYS A 74 -8.29 -2.04 17.89
N PRO A 75 -7.74 -0.81 18.00
CA PRO A 75 -8.00 0.25 17.02
C PRO A 75 -7.57 -0.12 15.59
N TYR A 76 -6.42 -0.79 15.41
CA TYR A 76 -5.97 -1.20 14.08
C TYR A 76 -6.97 -2.13 13.39
N ARG A 77 -7.55 -3.07 14.14
CA ARG A 77 -8.59 -3.96 13.62
C ARG A 77 -9.86 -3.21 13.23
N GLN A 78 -10.32 -2.29 14.06
CA GLN A 78 -11.54 -1.52 13.80
C GLN A 78 -11.40 -0.65 12.54
N VAL A 79 -10.31 0.13 12.46
CA VAL A 79 -10.06 1.00 11.30
C VAL A 79 -9.81 0.17 10.04
N GLY A 80 -9.14 -0.98 10.17
CA GLY A 80 -8.94 -1.91 9.06
C GLY A 80 -10.26 -2.46 8.51
N ILE A 81 -11.20 -2.87 9.37
CA ILE A 81 -12.52 -3.35 8.95
C ILE A 81 -13.32 -2.25 8.25
N VAL A 82 -13.33 -1.03 8.82
CA VAL A 82 -14.04 0.11 8.21
C VAL A 82 -13.46 0.42 6.82
N SER A 83 -12.14 0.46 6.70
CA SER A 83 -11.44 0.66 5.43
C SER A 83 -11.78 -0.44 4.42
N LEU A 84 -11.85 -1.70 4.86
CA LEU A 84 -12.21 -2.84 4.01
C LEU A 84 -13.64 -2.71 3.47
N ILE A 85 -14.59 -2.34 4.32
CA ILE A 85 -16.00 -2.15 3.92
C ILE A 85 -16.11 -1.04 2.86
N ILE A 86 -15.40 0.07 3.06
CA ILE A 86 -15.37 1.18 2.09
C ILE A 86 -14.77 0.70 0.75
N GLY A 87 -13.66 -0.04 0.82
CA GLY A 87 -13.03 -0.63 -0.38
C GLY A 87 -14.00 -1.54 -1.15
N ILE A 88 -14.71 -2.44 -0.47
CA ILE A 88 -15.69 -3.34 -1.09
C ILE A 88 -16.84 -2.53 -1.71
N ALA A 89 -17.40 -1.56 -1.00
CA ALA A 89 -18.48 -0.73 -1.51
C ALA A 89 -18.07 0.02 -2.78
N LEU A 90 -16.87 0.61 -2.81
CA LEU A 90 -16.31 1.27 -3.99
C LEU A 90 -16.07 0.30 -5.15
N LEU A 91 -15.62 -0.93 -4.86
CA LEU A 91 -15.40 -1.94 -5.90
C LEU A 91 -16.70 -2.41 -6.54
N LEU A 92 -17.72 -2.67 -5.72
CA LEU A 92 -19.06 -3.03 -6.20
C LEU A 92 -19.66 -1.89 -7.01
N TRP A 93 -19.53 -0.65 -6.53
CA TRP A 93 -19.96 0.52 -7.29
C TRP A 93 -19.23 0.62 -8.63
N PHE A 94 -17.92 0.40 -8.65
CA PHE A 94 -17.14 0.37 -9.88
C PHE A 94 -17.63 -0.74 -10.84
N GLY A 95 -17.93 -1.94 -10.34
CA GLY A 95 -18.44 -3.03 -11.17
C GLY A 95 -19.84 -2.78 -11.76
N ILE A 96 -20.69 -2.03 -11.07
CA ILE A 96 -22.06 -1.72 -11.53
C ILE A 96 -22.10 -0.50 -12.47
N SER A 97 -21.23 0.49 -12.24
CA SER A 97 -21.22 1.77 -12.97
C SER A 97 -20.02 1.96 -13.90
N GLY A 98 -19.21 0.92 -14.06
CA GLY A 98 -18.02 0.87 -14.91
C GLY A 98 -18.35 0.66 -16.37
#